data_AF-A0A316QFL4-F1
#
_entry.id   AF-A0A316QFL4-F1
#
_cell.length_a   1.000
_cell.length_b   1.000
_cell.length_c   1.000
_cell.angle_alpha   90.00
_cell.angle_beta   90.00
_cell.angle_gamma   90.00
#
_symmetry.space_group_name_H-M   'P 1'
#
loop_
_entity.id
_entity.type
_entity.pdbx_description
1 polymer ?
#
loop_
_entity_poly.entity_id
_entity_poly.type
_entity_poly.pdbx_seq_one_letter_code
_entity_poly.pdbx_strand_id
1 'polypeptide(L)'
;MMKFFVYELKKNVWTLVVLTALATILYVVVQSASNVIWKSPSGQISVETPQIGVVYGELGVLCILVPVLMYSFKMNKRSVDEFYSLPIKREKIYLAKTLAGLILVMVPYAVAYWSGFLSVALRENYYHLGYYAAGYFGGVLFGLCLYGINSFAFARANRITDGIIFIVAYTFIGWLLASVLSEIFPKAQIASENFITYSCLWNFGTNIAELIRNGSLPTDARWNYGRTPWPPEMFLYPILFAVAAYFLLFFLVRFDKGEDAEQNSDSPFGYRLMIPAYTVLCLFMCGNEFPYICMVVIAAIILTIIHTRKFLFGWRWWAVIAASAVIGITGCYLIEEFIVAPRLQYYQ
;
A
#
# COMPACT_ATOMS: atom_id res chain seq x y z
N MET A 1 -7.57 -28.11 10.49
CA MET A 1 -6.82 -26.87 10.18
C MET A 1 -5.47 -27.18 9.56
N MET A 2 -4.56 -27.88 10.25
CA MET A 2 -3.22 -28.19 9.73
C MET A 2 -3.23 -28.93 8.37
N LYS A 3 -4.12 -29.93 8.19
CA LYS A 3 -4.28 -30.64 6.90
C LYS A 3 -4.72 -29.71 5.76
N PHE A 4 -5.63 -28.77 6.04
CA PHE A 4 -6.11 -27.79 5.04
C PHE A 4 -5.02 -26.78 4.69
N PHE A 5 -4.28 -26.29 5.67
CA PHE A 5 -3.15 -25.41 5.45
C PHE A 5 -2.05 -26.07 4.62
N VAL A 6 -1.68 -27.32 4.95
CA VAL A 6 -0.72 -28.10 4.16
C VAL A 6 -1.22 -28.34 2.75
N TYR A 7 -2.53 -28.59 2.57
CA TYR A 7 -3.14 -28.68 1.24
C TYR A 7 -3.00 -27.37 0.45
N GLU A 8 -3.33 -26.23 1.06
CA GLU A 8 -3.23 -24.92 0.40
C GLU A 8 -1.78 -24.58 0.03
N LEU A 9 -0.82 -24.90 0.90
CA LEU A 9 0.59 -24.78 0.60
C LEU A 9 1.00 -25.67 -0.57
N LYS A 10 0.66 -26.97 -0.53
CA LYS A 10 0.97 -27.94 -1.59
C LYS A 10 0.42 -27.49 -2.94
N LYS A 11 -0.80 -26.97 -2.97
CA LYS A 11 -1.44 -26.42 -4.16
C LYS A 11 -0.62 -25.27 -4.76
N ASN A 12 -0.03 -24.42 -3.92
CA ASN A 12 0.69 -23.23 -4.36
C ASN A 12 2.21 -23.41 -4.44
N VAL A 13 2.75 -24.62 -4.27
CA VAL A 13 4.21 -24.86 -4.31
C VAL A 13 4.83 -24.41 -5.64
N TRP A 14 4.18 -24.69 -6.77
CA TRP A 14 4.71 -24.26 -8.07
C TRP A 14 4.73 -22.74 -8.20
N THR A 15 3.68 -22.06 -7.75
CA THR A 15 3.65 -20.60 -7.70
C THR A 15 4.76 -20.06 -6.81
N LEU A 16 5.00 -20.67 -5.65
CA LEU A 16 6.09 -20.32 -4.74
C LEU A 16 7.46 -20.42 -5.44
N VAL A 17 7.72 -21.55 -6.10
CA VAL A 17 9.00 -21.80 -6.79
C VAL A 17 9.20 -20.79 -7.92
N VAL A 18 8.18 -20.54 -8.74
CA VAL A 18 8.27 -19.59 -9.86
C VAL A 18 8.49 -18.16 -9.35
N LEU A 19 7.74 -17.71 -8.35
CA LEU A 19 7.91 -16.37 -7.77
C LEU A 19 9.30 -16.21 -7.13
N THR A 20 9.78 -17.25 -6.43
CA THR A 20 11.13 -17.25 -5.85
C THR A 20 12.19 -17.14 -6.93
N ALA A 21 12.11 -17.98 -7.97
CA ALA A 21 13.07 -17.96 -9.07
C ALA A 21 13.09 -16.59 -9.77
N LEU A 22 11.92 -16.04 -10.11
CA LEU A 22 11.83 -14.74 -10.77
C LEU A 22 12.41 -13.60 -9.92
N ALA A 23 12.04 -13.52 -8.63
CA ALA A 23 12.57 -12.51 -7.70
C ALA A 23 14.10 -12.63 -7.54
N THR A 24 14.60 -13.86 -7.35
CA THR A 24 16.05 -14.10 -7.22
C THR A 24 16.82 -13.72 -8.48
N ILE A 25 16.34 -14.11 -9.66
CA ILE A 25 17.02 -13.84 -10.92
C ILE A 25 17.03 -12.33 -11.17
N LEU A 26 15.89 -11.67 -11.01
CA LEU A 26 15.78 -10.23 -11.24
C LEU A 26 16.72 -9.45 -10.33
N TYR A 27 16.66 -9.70 -9.01
CA TYR A 27 17.51 -8.97 -8.07
C TYR A 27 19.00 -9.28 -8.25
N VAL A 28 19.39 -10.56 -8.39
CA VAL A 28 20.80 -10.94 -8.55
C VAL A 28 21.37 -10.38 -9.86
N VAL A 29 20.63 -10.42 -10.97
CA VAL A 29 21.09 -9.88 -12.26
C VAL A 29 21.29 -8.37 -12.17
N VAL A 30 20.30 -7.63 -11.65
CA VAL A 30 20.42 -6.17 -11.53
C VAL A 30 21.56 -5.77 -10.59
N GLN A 31 21.71 -6.48 -9.46
CA GLN A 31 22.77 -6.20 -8.49
C GLN A 31 24.17 -6.60 -9.01
N SER A 32 24.27 -7.61 -9.87
CA SER A 32 25.55 -8.01 -10.47
C SER A 32 25.96 -7.09 -11.62
N ALA A 33 24.98 -6.57 -12.37
CA ALA A 33 25.20 -5.65 -13.48
C ALA A 33 25.48 -4.20 -13.03
N SER A 34 25.18 -3.85 -11.77
CA SER A 34 25.38 -2.49 -11.27
C SER A 34 26.87 -2.17 -11.10
N ASN A 35 27.23 -0.89 -11.28
CA ASN A 35 28.56 -0.40 -10.97
C ASN A 35 28.65 -0.11 -9.47
N VAL A 36 29.75 -0.50 -8.84
CA VAL A 36 30.01 -0.22 -7.41
C VAL A 36 30.65 1.15 -7.22
N ILE A 37 31.36 1.63 -8.25
CA ILE A 37 32.10 2.89 -8.22
C ILE A 37 31.59 3.78 -9.34
N TRP A 38 31.24 5.00 -8.97
CA TRP A 38 30.98 6.09 -9.90
C TRP A 38 32.20 7.00 -10.00
N LYS A 39 32.50 7.43 -11.23
CA LYS A 39 33.50 8.45 -11.50
C LYS A 39 32.81 9.67 -12.08
N SER A 40 32.83 10.76 -11.34
CA SER A 40 32.34 12.06 -11.81
C SER A 40 33.14 12.51 -13.04
N PRO A 41 32.53 13.26 -13.98
CA PRO A 41 33.26 13.97 -15.03
C PRO A 41 34.38 14.89 -14.49
N SER A 42 34.27 15.34 -13.23
CA SER A 42 35.29 16.12 -12.52
C SER A 42 36.42 15.30 -11.89
N GLY A 43 36.42 13.97 -12.07
CA GLY A 43 37.44 13.06 -11.53
C GLY A 43 37.21 12.57 -10.10
N GLN A 44 36.13 13.01 -9.44
CA GLN A 44 35.76 12.51 -8.11
C GLN A 44 35.26 11.06 -8.19
N ILE A 45 35.75 10.22 -7.27
CA ILE A 45 35.37 8.81 -7.16
C ILE A 45 34.44 8.67 -5.96
N SER A 46 33.25 8.10 -6.15
CA SER A 46 32.31 7.80 -5.06
C SER A 46 31.75 6.39 -5.19
N VAL A 47 31.33 5.82 -4.06
CA VAL A 47 30.63 4.53 -4.04
C VAL A 47 29.19 4.73 -4.49
N GLU A 48 28.70 3.89 -5.39
CA GLU A 48 27.30 3.92 -5.86
C GLU A 48 26.36 3.30 -4.84
N THR A 49 25.10 3.73 -4.81
CA THR A 49 24.10 3.12 -3.92
C THR A 49 23.81 1.68 -4.32
N PRO A 50 23.68 0.76 -3.34
CA PRO A 50 23.28 -0.61 -3.63
C PRO A 50 21.85 -0.64 -4.19
N GLN A 51 21.56 -1.59 -5.08
CA GLN A 51 20.26 -1.69 -5.77
C GLN A 51 19.19 -2.37 -4.89
N ILE A 52 19.23 -2.16 -3.58
CA ILE A 52 18.29 -2.75 -2.61
C ILE A 52 16.85 -2.29 -2.84
N GLY A 53 16.65 -1.15 -3.51
CA GLY A 53 15.33 -0.69 -3.94
C GLY A 53 14.60 -1.71 -4.84
N VAL A 54 15.34 -2.53 -5.60
CA VAL A 54 14.77 -3.55 -6.49
C VAL A 54 14.04 -4.63 -5.68
N VAL A 55 14.70 -5.19 -4.66
CA VAL A 55 14.10 -6.25 -3.83
C VAL A 55 12.93 -5.73 -2.99
N TYR A 56 12.95 -4.46 -2.56
CA TYR A 56 11.79 -3.85 -1.91
C TYR A 56 10.65 -3.55 -2.89
N GLY A 57 10.97 -3.17 -4.13
CA GLY A 57 9.99 -3.06 -5.21
C GLY A 57 9.29 -4.39 -5.50
N GLU A 58 10.07 -5.47 -5.62
CA GLU A 58 9.56 -6.84 -5.77
C GLU A 58 8.66 -7.24 -4.59
N LEU A 59 9.09 -6.97 -3.36
CA LEU A 59 8.28 -7.20 -2.17
C LEU A 59 6.93 -6.47 -2.24
N GLY A 60 6.94 -5.19 -2.65
CA GLY A 60 5.72 -4.41 -2.85
C GLY A 60 4.78 -5.03 -3.89
N VAL A 61 5.32 -5.46 -5.02
CA VAL A 61 4.55 -6.14 -6.09
C VAL A 61 3.97 -7.47 -5.59
N LEU A 62 4.76 -8.29 -4.89
CA LEU A 62 4.29 -9.55 -4.31
C LEU A 62 3.18 -9.32 -3.26
N CYS A 63 3.28 -8.26 -2.47
CA CYS A 63 2.25 -7.86 -1.51
C CYS A 63 0.93 -7.48 -2.19
N ILE A 64 0.91 -7.13 -3.48
CA ILE A 64 -0.32 -6.88 -4.27
C ILE A 64 -0.79 -8.18 -4.92
N LEU A 65 0.10 -8.87 -5.64
CA LEU A 65 -0.24 -10.04 -6.44
C LEU A 65 -0.73 -11.21 -5.59
N VAL A 66 -0.07 -11.50 -4.47
CA VAL A 66 -0.40 -12.69 -3.66
C VAL A 66 -1.77 -12.58 -2.98
N PRO A 67 -2.19 -11.45 -2.37
CA PRO A 67 -3.56 -11.28 -1.92
C PRO A 67 -4.61 -11.49 -3.03
N VAL A 68 -4.37 -10.96 -4.22
CA VAL A 68 -5.27 -11.17 -5.37
C VAL A 68 -5.41 -12.66 -5.65
N LEU A 69 -4.30 -13.41 -5.72
CA LEU A 69 -4.31 -14.86 -5.94
C LEU A 69 -5.04 -15.60 -4.81
N MET A 70 -4.70 -15.30 -3.55
CA MET A 70 -5.22 -16.04 -2.39
C MET A 70 -6.71 -15.83 -2.14
N TYR A 71 -7.21 -14.60 -2.35
CA TYR A 71 -8.59 -14.19 -2.05
C TYR A 71 -9.52 -14.18 -3.26
N SER A 72 -9.00 -14.40 -4.47
CA SER A 72 -9.82 -14.56 -5.69
C SER A 72 -10.91 -15.61 -5.56
N PHE A 73 -10.73 -16.63 -4.70
CA PHE A 73 -11.73 -17.67 -4.45
C PHE A 73 -13.07 -17.12 -3.94
N LYS A 74 -13.09 -15.94 -3.30
CA LYS A 74 -14.33 -15.30 -2.82
C LYS A 74 -15.16 -14.74 -3.97
N MET A 75 -14.54 -14.49 -5.10
CA MET A 75 -15.13 -13.69 -6.19
C MET A 75 -15.82 -14.53 -7.26
N ASN A 76 -15.61 -15.86 -7.24
CA ASN A 76 -16.28 -16.79 -8.16
C ASN A 76 -17.25 -17.68 -7.37
N LYS A 77 -18.50 -17.81 -7.85
CA LYS A 77 -19.53 -18.58 -7.14
C LYS A 77 -19.14 -20.04 -6.92
N ARG A 78 -18.62 -20.67 -7.98
CA ARG A 78 -18.20 -22.08 -7.94
C ARG A 78 -17.15 -22.37 -6.85
N SER A 79 -16.15 -21.50 -6.68
CA SER A 79 -15.14 -21.69 -5.65
C SER A 79 -15.69 -21.39 -4.26
N VAL A 80 -16.56 -20.39 -4.12
CA VAL A 80 -17.22 -20.10 -2.85
C VAL A 80 -18.05 -21.30 -2.39
N ASP A 81 -18.84 -21.92 -3.27
CA ASP A 81 -19.65 -23.10 -2.95
C ASP A 81 -18.77 -24.30 -2.54
N GLU A 82 -17.65 -24.50 -3.23
CA GLU A 82 -16.67 -25.54 -2.89
C GLU A 82 -16.03 -25.30 -1.52
N PHE A 83 -15.57 -24.09 -1.23
CA PHE A 83 -14.88 -23.79 0.04
C PHE A 83 -15.85 -23.67 1.22
N TYR A 84 -17.07 -23.17 1.02
CA TYR A 84 -18.05 -22.97 2.09
C TYR A 84 -18.89 -24.22 2.38
N SER A 85 -18.89 -25.22 1.50
CA SER A 85 -19.48 -26.54 1.78
C SER A 85 -18.59 -27.41 2.69
N LEU A 86 -17.31 -27.07 2.85
CA LEU A 86 -16.41 -27.78 3.76
C LEU A 86 -16.87 -27.58 5.23
N PRO A 87 -16.77 -28.62 6.09
CA PRO A 87 -17.11 -28.53 7.51
C PRO A 87 -16.02 -27.78 8.32
N ILE A 88 -15.62 -26.60 7.85
CA ILE A 88 -14.57 -25.75 8.41
C ILE A 88 -15.12 -24.34 8.56
N LYS A 89 -14.90 -23.72 9.73
CA LYS A 89 -15.28 -22.31 9.95
C LYS A 89 -14.57 -21.39 8.95
N ARG A 90 -15.31 -20.42 8.39
CA ARG A 90 -14.78 -19.44 7.41
C ARG A 90 -13.53 -18.72 7.90
N GLU A 91 -13.49 -18.34 9.17
CA GLU A 91 -12.30 -17.72 9.80
C GLU A 91 -11.03 -18.57 9.65
N LYS A 92 -11.16 -19.89 9.79
CA LYS A 92 -10.03 -20.81 9.68
C LYS A 92 -9.57 -20.98 8.24
N ILE A 93 -10.47 -20.83 7.27
CA ILE A 93 -10.16 -20.83 5.83
C ILE A 93 -9.36 -19.56 5.51
N TYR A 94 -9.84 -18.39 5.95
CA TYR A 94 -9.15 -17.11 5.79
C TYR A 94 -7.79 -17.10 6.50
N LEU A 95 -7.69 -17.68 7.70
CA LEU A 95 -6.42 -17.82 8.43
C LEU A 95 -5.44 -18.71 7.66
N ALA A 96 -5.89 -19.84 7.12
CA ALA A 96 -5.01 -20.69 6.33
C ALA A 96 -4.52 -19.99 5.05
N LYS A 97 -5.39 -19.22 4.37
CA LYS A 97 -5.05 -18.46 3.17
C LYS A 97 -4.14 -17.26 3.44
N THR A 98 -4.34 -16.53 4.54
CA THR A 98 -3.41 -15.47 4.99
C THR A 98 -2.03 -16.05 5.26
N LEU A 99 -1.93 -17.13 6.04
CA LEU A 99 -0.63 -17.75 6.35
C LEU A 99 0.06 -18.30 5.10
N ALA A 100 -0.68 -18.98 4.21
CA ALA A 100 -0.12 -19.49 2.97
C ALA A 100 0.34 -18.35 2.05
N GLY A 101 -0.43 -17.26 1.96
CA GLY A 101 -0.05 -16.07 1.21
C GLY A 101 1.15 -15.35 1.80
N LEU A 102 1.25 -15.24 3.13
CA LEU A 102 2.44 -14.69 3.78
C LEU A 102 3.70 -15.50 3.44
N ILE A 103 3.62 -16.83 3.42
CA ILE A 103 4.73 -17.68 2.98
C ILE A 103 5.07 -17.43 1.51
N LEU A 104 4.06 -17.29 0.64
CA LEU A 104 4.23 -16.97 -0.78
C LEU A 104 4.85 -15.60 -1.04
N VAL A 105 4.82 -14.67 -0.08
CA VAL A 105 5.50 -13.37 -0.19
C VAL A 105 6.88 -13.43 0.46
N MET A 106 6.95 -13.94 1.69
CA MET A 106 8.14 -13.85 2.54
C MET A 106 9.27 -14.78 2.09
N VAL A 107 8.95 -15.97 1.56
CA VAL A 107 9.98 -16.90 1.09
C VAL A 107 10.66 -16.38 -0.18
N PRO A 108 9.94 -15.96 -1.25
CA PRO A 108 10.58 -15.33 -2.41
C PRO A 108 11.43 -14.12 -2.02
N TYR A 109 10.90 -13.23 -1.17
CA TYR A 109 11.62 -12.07 -0.67
C TYR A 109 12.91 -12.48 0.07
N ALA A 110 12.84 -13.43 1.01
CA ALA A 110 14.00 -13.82 1.80
C ALA A 110 15.09 -14.46 0.94
N VAL A 111 14.72 -15.36 0.02
CA VAL A 111 15.70 -16.00 -0.87
C VAL A 111 16.30 -14.98 -1.82
N ALA A 112 15.49 -14.10 -2.42
CA ALA A 112 15.98 -13.01 -3.27
C ALA A 112 16.95 -12.10 -2.50
N TYR A 113 16.52 -11.58 -1.35
CA TYR A 113 17.31 -10.67 -0.51
C TYR A 113 18.69 -11.25 -0.15
N TRP A 114 18.72 -12.48 0.38
CA TRP A 114 19.97 -13.10 0.80
C TRP A 114 20.85 -13.54 -0.39
N SER A 115 20.25 -13.93 -1.52
CA SER A 115 21.02 -14.23 -2.73
C SER A 115 21.69 -12.98 -3.33
N GLY A 116 21.00 -11.83 -3.33
CA GLY A 116 21.60 -10.56 -3.74
C GLY A 116 22.59 -9.99 -2.72
N PHE A 117 22.37 -10.20 -1.41
CA PHE A 117 23.39 -9.91 -0.41
C PHE A 117 24.67 -10.71 -0.66
N LEU A 118 24.54 -12.00 -0.94
CA LEU A 118 25.69 -12.87 -1.23
C LEU A 118 26.45 -12.40 -2.47
N SER A 119 25.76 -11.96 -3.54
CA SER A 119 26.43 -11.44 -4.74
C SER A 119 27.22 -10.15 -4.45
N VAL A 120 26.72 -9.29 -3.57
CA VAL A 120 27.45 -8.08 -3.12
C VAL A 120 28.64 -8.45 -2.23
N ALA A 121 28.45 -9.36 -1.27
CA ALA A 121 29.48 -9.76 -0.33
C ALA A 121 30.67 -10.46 -1.01
N LEU A 122 30.44 -11.16 -2.13
CA LEU A 122 31.48 -11.82 -2.92
C LEU A 122 32.23 -10.88 -3.89
N ARG A 123 31.75 -9.65 -4.09
CA ARG A 123 32.40 -8.64 -4.94
C ARG A 123 33.40 -7.80 -4.12
N GLU A 124 34.28 -7.05 -4.78
CA GLU A 124 35.10 -6.03 -4.11
C GLU A 124 34.19 -5.09 -3.32
N ASN A 125 34.28 -5.18 -2.00
CA ASN A 125 33.23 -4.71 -1.11
C ASN A 125 33.62 -3.40 -0.43
N TYR A 126 33.00 -2.33 -0.89
CA TYR A 126 33.10 -1.00 -0.29
C TYR A 126 31.88 -0.66 0.58
N TYR A 127 30.99 -1.63 0.82
CA TYR A 127 29.73 -1.44 1.53
C TYR A 127 29.80 -1.86 3.00
N HIS A 128 29.02 -1.17 3.83
CA HIS A 128 28.82 -1.50 5.23
C HIS A 128 27.78 -2.63 5.37
N LEU A 129 28.24 -3.88 5.28
CA LEU A 129 27.38 -5.06 5.24
C LEU A 129 26.46 -5.24 6.45
N GLY A 130 26.82 -4.70 7.62
CA GLY A 130 26.01 -4.84 8.85
C GLY A 130 24.58 -4.31 8.69
N TYR A 131 24.38 -3.31 7.83
CA TYR A 131 23.05 -2.71 7.61
C TYR A 131 22.12 -3.57 6.75
N TYR A 132 22.62 -4.61 6.05
CA TYR A 132 21.75 -5.57 5.36
C TYR A 132 20.88 -6.37 6.34
N ALA A 133 21.37 -6.70 7.53
CA ALA A 133 20.55 -7.38 8.53
C ALA A 133 19.36 -6.50 8.97
N ALA A 134 19.61 -5.22 9.24
CA ALA A 134 18.56 -4.25 9.57
C ALA A 134 17.58 -4.05 8.40
N GLY A 135 18.09 -3.98 7.17
CA GLY A 135 17.27 -3.91 5.96
C GLY A 135 16.34 -5.12 5.81
N TYR A 136 16.86 -6.33 6.00
CA TYR A 136 16.06 -7.56 5.92
C TYR A 136 14.88 -7.55 6.90
N PHE A 137 15.13 -7.29 8.19
CA PHE A 137 14.07 -7.29 9.20
C PHE A 137 13.05 -6.17 8.99
N GLY A 138 13.50 -4.99 8.55
CA GLY A 138 12.57 -3.92 8.17
C GLY A 138 11.71 -4.29 6.96
N GLY A 139 12.29 -4.92 5.94
CA GLY A 139 11.53 -5.44 4.79
C GLY A 139 10.50 -6.49 5.20
N VAL A 140 10.85 -7.43 6.09
CA VAL A 140 9.88 -8.39 6.65
C VAL A 140 8.73 -7.66 7.35
N LEU A 141 9.03 -6.67 8.19
CA LEU A 141 8.01 -5.88 8.90
C LEU A 141 7.07 -5.17 7.93
N PHE A 142 7.60 -4.45 6.94
CA PHE A 142 6.78 -3.77 5.93
C PHE A 142 6.00 -4.75 5.07
N GLY A 143 6.60 -5.88 4.67
CA GLY A 143 5.90 -6.92 3.92
C GLY A 143 4.71 -7.50 4.68
N LEU A 144 4.84 -7.72 6.00
CA LEU A 144 3.74 -8.15 6.85
C LEU A 144 2.61 -7.12 6.89
N CYS A 145 2.97 -5.83 6.98
CA CYS A 145 2.02 -4.73 7.02
C CYS A 145 1.27 -4.58 5.69
N LEU A 146 2.00 -4.47 4.59
CA LEU A 146 1.46 -4.28 3.24
C LEU A 146 0.57 -5.45 2.82
N TYR A 147 1.01 -6.69 3.08
CA TYR A 147 0.20 -7.87 2.79
C TYR A 147 -1.15 -7.82 3.53
N GLY A 148 -1.16 -7.40 4.79
CA GLY A 148 -2.39 -7.28 5.59
C GLY A 148 -3.36 -6.24 5.03
N ILE A 149 -2.85 -5.05 4.72
CA ILE A 149 -3.64 -3.94 4.15
C ILE A 149 -4.26 -4.36 2.81
N ASN A 150 -3.46 -4.93 1.90
CA ASN A 150 -3.93 -5.37 0.59
C ASN A 150 -4.90 -6.55 0.68
N SER A 151 -4.65 -7.49 1.59
CA SER A 151 -5.55 -8.62 1.85
C SER A 151 -6.91 -8.16 2.34
N PHE A 152 -6.93 -7.19 3.26
CA PHE A 152 -8.17 -6.57 3.72
C PHE A 152 -8.90 -5.86 2.57
N ALA A 153 -8.22 -4.94 1.87
CA ALA A 153 -8.78 -4.17 0.77
C ALA A 153 -9.41 -5.08 -0.30
N PHE A 154 -8.66 -6.09 -0.75
CA PHE A 154 -9.11 -7.01 -1.80
C PHE A 154 -10.27 -7.90 -1.33
N ALA A 155 -10.23 -8.39 -0.08
CA ALA A 155 -11.28 -9.26 0.45
C ALA A 155 -12.64 -8.57 0.62
N ARG A 156 -12.71 -7.23 0.58
CA ARG A 156 -13.97 -6.47 0.65
C ARG A 156 -14.72 -6.41 -0.68
N ALA A 157 -14.09 -6.77 -1.79
CA ALA A 157 -14.73 -6.82 -3.09
C ALA A 157 -15.40 -8.18 -3.37
N ASN A 158 -16.42 -8.14 -4.22
CA ASN A 158 -17.15 -9.31 -4.72
C ASN A 158 -16.69 -9.73 -6.13
N ARG A 159 -15.85 -8.90 -6.78
CA ARG A 159 -15.26 -9.13 -8.11
C ARG A 159 -13.78 -8.74 -8.10
N ILE A 160 -12.99 -9.37 -8.99
CA ILE A 160 -11.54 -9.15 -9.09
C ILE A 160 -11.21 -7.70 -9.44
N THR A 161 -11.94 -7.12 -10.40
CA THR A 161 -11.72 -5.74 -10.85
C THR A 161 -11.97 -4.73 -9.72
N ASP A 162 -13.06 -4.89 -8.98
CA ASP A 162 -13.38 -4.04 -7.82
C ASP A 162 -12.32 -4.20 -6.72
N GLY A 163 -11.81 -5.42 -6.50
CA GLY A 163 -10.76 -5.69 -5.52
C GLY A 163 -9.45 -4.97 -5.83
N ILE A 164 -9.05 -4.91 -7.10
CA ILE A 164 -7.87 -4.14 -7.53
C ILE A 164 -8.08 -2.64 -7.29
N ILE A 165 -9.28 -2.13 -7.63
CA ILE A 165 -9.63 -0.73 -7.37
C ILE A 165 -9.56 -0.41 -5.88
N PHE A 166 -10.01 -1.32 -5.01
CA PHE A 166 -9.91 -1.14 -3.56
C PHE A 166 -8.47 -1.15 -3.05
N ILE A 167 -7.57 -1.98 -3.59
CA ILE A 167 -6.14 -1.92 -3.23
C ILE A 167 -5.57 -0.53 -3.54
N VAL A 168 -5.87 0.00 -4.74
CA VAL A 168 -5.40 1.33 -5.14
C VAL A 168 -5.99 2.41 -4.24
N ALA A 169 -7.29 2.35 -3.95
CA ALA A 169 -7.92 3.29 -3.02
C ALA A 169 -7.26 3.22 -1.63
N TYR A 170 -7.19 2.05 -1.00
CA TYR A 170 -6.59 1.93 0.31
C TYR A 170 -5.09 2.31 0.36
N THR A 171 -4.39 2.32 -0.78
CA THR A 171 -3.02 2.82 -0.87
C THR A 171 -2.92 4.34 -0.62
N PHE A 172 -3.88 5.12 -1.15
CA PHE A 172 -3.84 6.58 -1.15
C PHE A 172 -4.72 7.25 -0.08
N ILE A 173 -5.61 6.50 0.59
CA ILE A 173 -6.54 7.09 1.56
C ILE A 173 -5.82 7.81 2.72
N GLY A 174 -4.71 7.25 3.21
CA GLY A 174 -3.92 7.87 4.28
C GLY A 174 -3.27 9.18 3.85
N TRP A 175 -2.76 9.25 2.62
CA TRP A 175 -2.19 10.47 2.04
C TRP A 175 -3.22 11.59 1.92
N LEU A 176 -4.43 11.29 1.42
CA LEU A 176 -5.51 12.26 1.35
C LEU A 176 -5.89 12.79 2.74
N LEU A 177 -6.06 11.89 3.72
CA LEU A 177 -6.39 12.28 5.08
C LEU A 177 -5.28 13.13 5.71
N ALA A 178 -4.02 12.72 5.57
CA ALA A 178 -2.87 13.45 6.12
C ALA A 178 -2.70 14.82 5.47
N SER A 179 -3.02 14.95 4.19
CA SER A 179 -2.95 16.23 3.49
C SER A 179 -4.05 17.20 3.92
N VAL A 180 -5.26 16.70 4.17
CA VAL A 180 -6.32 17.49 4.81
C VAL A 180 -5.88 17.95 6.21
N LEU A 181 -5.28 17.06 6.99
CA LEU A 181 -4.78 17.39 8.33
C LEU A 181 -3.60 18.38 8.31
N SER A 182 -2.73 18.33 7.30
CA SER A 182 -1.62 19.30 7.17
C SER A 182 -2.12 20.72 6.92
N GLU A 183 -3.23 20.88 6.19
CA GLU A 183 -3.86 22.18 5.96
C GLU A 183 -4.55 22.71 7.24
N ILE A 184 -5.22 21.84 7.99
CA ILE A 184 -5.87 22.20 9.27
C ILE A 184 -4.84 22.54 10.34
N PHE A 185 -3.76 21.76 10.43
CA PHE A 185 -2.73 21.85 11.48
C PHE A 185 -1.32 22.08 10.90
N PRO A 186 -1.03 23.22 10.25
CA PRO A 186 0.24 23.41 9.56
C PRO A 186 1.43 23.59 10.51
N LYS A 187 1.17 23.98 11.76
CA LYS A 187 2.20 23.95 12.82
C LYS A 187 2.68 22.55 13.14
N ALA A 188 1.91 21.51 12.82
CA ALA A 188 2.28 20.12 13.02
C ALA A 188 3.23 19.58 11.93
N GLN A 189 3.47 20.33 10.84
CA GLN A 189 4.41 19.99 9.76
C GLN A 189 4.26 18.54 9.27
N ILE A 190 3.02 18.11 9.03
CA ILE A 190 2.71 16.73 8.63
C ILE A 190 3.20 16.50 7.19
N ALA A 191 4.17 15.61 7.02
CA ALA A 191 4.63 15.16 5.70
C ALA A 191 3.63 14.15 5.12
N SER A 192 2.62 14.63 4.40
CA SER A 192 1.50 13.79 3.95
C SER A 192 1.93 12.63 3.05
N GLU A 193 2.99 12.80 2.27
CA GLU A 193 3.57 11.75 1.42
C GLU A 193 4.06 10.50 2.18
N ASN A 194 4.35 10.63 3.47
CA ASN A 194 4.70 9.50 4.35
C ASN A 194 3.47 8.63 4.67
N PHE A 195 2.26 9.10 4.38
CA PHE A 195 1.01 8.36 4.58
C PHE A 195 0.54 7.65 3.31
N ILE A 196 1.34 7.66 2.23
CA ILE A 196 1.17 6.73 1.12
C ILE A 196 1.72 5.37 1.56
N THR A 197 0.87 4.33 1.49
CA THR A 197 1.16 3.01 2.07
C THR A 197 2.49 2.40 1.60
N TYR A 198 2.85 2.54 0.32
CA TYR A 198 4.12 2.04 -0.23
C TYR A 198 5.29 3.03 -0.12
N SER A 199 5.02 4.33 0.07
CA SER A 199 6.06 5.36 0.25
C SER A 199 6.90 5.06 1.49
N CYS A 200 6.29 4.54 2.55
CA CYS A 200 6.99 4.10 3.75
C CYS A 200 8.09 3.05 3.45
N LEU A 201 7.76 2.02 2.65
CA LEU A 201 8.72 0.98 2.27
C LEU A 201 9.82 1.55 1.35
N TRP A 202 9.45 2.43 0.42
CA TRP A 202 10.41 3.06 -0.48
C TRP A 202 11.41 3.94 0.30
N ASN A 203 10.91 4.81 1.16
CA ASN A 203 11.73 5.68 2.02
C ASN A 203 12.61 4.85 2.97
N PHE A 204 12.10 3.71 3.46
CA PHE A 204 12.90 2.75 4.22
C PHE A 204 14.04 2.20 3.39
N GLY A 205 13.74 1.77 2.16
CA GLY A 205 14.72 1.25 1.24
C GLY A 205 15.81 2.25 0.90
N THR A 206 15.46 3.51 0.64
CA THR A 206 16.44 4.58 0.36
C THR A 206 17.34 4.85 1.56
N ASN A 207 16.79 4.93 2.78
CA ASN A 207 17.58 5.15 3.98
C ASN A 207 18.54 3.99 4.28
N ILE A 208 18.08 2.76 4.09
CA ILE A 208 18.94 1.57 4.25
C ILE A 208 20.03 1.55 3.17
N ALA A 209 19.71 1.90 1.92
CA ALA A 209 20.70 1.99 0.85
C ALA A 209 21.81 2.99 1.19
N GLU A 210 21.43 4.14 1.75
CA GLU A 210 22.34 5.17 2.22
C GLU A 210 23.23 4.69 3.38
N LEU A 211 22.66 4.01 4.38
CA LEU A 211 23.42 3.42 5.47
C LEU A 211 24.41 2.35 4.99
N ILE A 212 24.01 1.51 4.03
CA ILE A 212 24.91 0.51 3.43
C ILE A 212 26.05 1.20 2.67
N ARG A 213 25.77 2.30 1.98
CA ARG A 213 26.77 3.07 1.21
C ARG A 213 27.76 3.80 2.12
N ASN A 214 27.26 4.58 3.07
CA ASN A 214 28.04 5.58 3.80
C ASN A 214 28.33 5.22 5.26
N GLY A 215 27.67 4.19 5.80
CA GLY A 215 27.75 3.84 7.22
C GLY A 215 27.02 4.81 8.15
N SER A 216 26.52 5.91 7.61
CA SER A 216 25.77 6.95 8.30
C SER A 216 24.74 7.56 7.34
N LEU A 217 23.71 8.17 7.90
CA LEU A 217 22.75 8.95 7.11
C LEU A 217 23.29 10.36 6.92
N PRO A 218 23.11 10.98 5.74
CA PRO A 218 23.51 12.36 5.53
C PRO A 218 22.83 13.24 6.56
N THR A 219 23.62 13.91 7.41
CA THR A 219 23.15 14.89 8.39
C THR A 219 22.77 16.22 7.75
N ASP A 220 23.12 16.42 6.48
CA ASP A 220 22.90 17.67 5.78
C ASP A 220 21.45 17.80 5.29
N ALA A 221 20.76 18.82 5.81
CA ALA A 221 19.37 19.17 5.51
C ALA A 221 19.06 19.33 4.00
N ARG A 222 20.08 19.44 3.13
CA ARG A 222 19.94 19.61 1.68
C ARG A 222 19.43 18.37 0.96
N TRP A 223 19.71 17.16 1.45
CA TRP A 223 19.18 15.92 0.86
C TRP A 223 17.78 15.58 1.36
N ASN A 224 17.38 16.14 2.51
CA ASN A 224 16.19 15.70 3.23
C ASN A 224 15.01 16.66 3.16
N TYR A 225 15.05 17.80 2.47
CA TYR A 225 13.94 18.79 2.49
C TYR A 225 13.41 19.09 3.92
N GLY A 226 14.29 19.07 4.93
CA GLY A 226 13.89 19.22 6.35
C GLY A 226 13.29 17.97 7.02
N ARG A 227 13.26 16.81 6.35
CA ARG A 227 12.78 15.54 6.90
C ARG A 227 13.81 14.91 7.84
N THR A 228 13.30 14.35 8.93
CA THR A 228 14.07 13.40 9.73
C THR A 228 14.25 12.13 8.91
N PRO A 229 15.44 11.50 8.90
CA PRO A 229 15.66 10.28 8.12
C PRO A 229 14.70 9.16 8.54
N TRP A 230 14.31 9.10 9.81
CA TRP A 230 13.39 8.12 10.35
C TRP A 230 12.19 8.81 11.00
N PRO A 231 11.23 9.30 10.19
CA PRO A 231 10.02 9.87 10.74
C PRO A 231 9.23 8.79 11.49
N PRO A 232 8.70 9.03 12.70
CA PRO A 232 7.90 8.05 13.42
C PRO A 232 6.71 7.52 12.61
N GLU A 233 6.06 8.40 11.83
CA GLU A 233 4.93 8.06 10.98
C GLU A 233 5.26 6.99 9.94
N MET A 234 6.50 6.93 9.47
CA MET A 234 6.98 5.92 8.50
C MET A 234 6.82 4.48 9.00
N PHE A 235 6.91 4.27 10.31
CA PHE A 235 6.70 2.97 10.94
C PHE A 235 5.30 2.85 11.52
N LEU A 236 4.84 3.88 12.25
CA LEU A 236 3.58 3.85 12.96
C LEU A 236 2.38 3.73 12.02
N TYR A 237 2.36 4.48 10.91
CA TYR A 237 1.24 4.45 9.97
C TYR A 237 1.00 3.05 9.38
N PRO A 238 1.98 2.40 8.71
CA PRO A 238 1.74 1.09 8.12
C PRO A 238 1.49 0.00 9.18
N ILE A 239 2.11 0.08 10.36
CA ILE A 239 1.87 -0.87 11.45
C ILE A 239 0.42 -0.75 11.96
N LEU A 240 0.00 0.46 12.35
CA LEU A 240 -1.36 0.67 12.88
C LEU A 240 -2.41 0.35 11.83
N PHE A 241 -2.17 0.73 10.58
CA PHE A 241 -3.09 0.44 9.49
C PHE A 241 -3.17 -1.06 9.20
N ALA A 242 -2.05 -1.79 9.24
CA ALA A 242 -2.04 -3.24 9.10
C ALA A 242 -2.73 -3.94 10.27
N VAL A 243 -2.51 -3.49 11.52
CA VAL A 243 -3.21 -4.04 12.69
C VAL A 243 -4.73 -3.88 12.54
N ALA A 244 -5.19 -2.69 12.15
CA ALA A 244 -6.59 -2.45 11.87
C ALA A 244 -7.11 -3.31 10.70
N ALA A 245 -6.33 -3.44 9.62
CA ALA A 245 -6.67 -4.24 8.44
C ALA A 245 -6.81 -5.73 8.77
N TYR A 246 -5.86 -6.33 9.50
CA TYR A 246 -5.95 -7.72 9.94
C TYR A 246 -7.13 -7.94 10.88
N PHE A 247 -7.32 -7.06 11.85
CA PHE A 247 -8.44 -7.14 12.78
C PHE A 247 -9.78 -7.11 12.02
N LEU A 248 -9.98 -6.13 11.15
CA LEU A 248 -11.20 -5.97 10.37
C LEU A 248 -11.38 -7.12 9.36
N LEU A 249 -10.30 -7.63 8.76
CA LEU A 249 -10.34 -8.78 7.87
C LEU A 249 -10.95 -9.99 8.58
N PHE A 250 -10.45 -10.36 9.76
CA PHE A 250 -10.95 -11.53 10.47
C PHE A 250 -12.32 -11.30 11.14
N PHE A 251 -12.59 -10.07 11.60
CA PHE A 251 -13.86 -9.73 12.21
C PHE A 251 -15.01 -9.75 11.20
N LEU A 252 -14.82 -9.15 10.02
CA LEU A 252 -15.88 -9.01 9.03
C LEU A 252 -16.19 -10.30 8.24
N VAL A 253 -15.27 -11.27 8.21
CA VAL A 253 -15.47 -12.57 7.54
C VAL A 253 -16.70 -13.32 8.05
N ARG A 254 -17.13 -13.07 9.29
CA ARG A 254 -18.34 -13.68 9.87
C ARG A 254 -19.62 -13.25 9.16
N PHE A 255 -19.62 -12.06 8.58
CA PHE A 255 -20.78 -11.44 7.94
C PHE A 255 -20.79 -11.60 6.42
N ASP A 256 -19.68 -12.07 5.83
CA ASP A 256 -19.57 -12.30 4.40
C ASP A 256 -20.46 -13.48 3.99
N LYS A 257 -21.40 -13.27 3.05
CA LYS A 257 -22.24 -14.34 2.52
C LYS A 257 -21.68 -14.89 1.22
N GLY A 258 -21.94 -16.17 0.96
CA GLY A 258 -21.46 -16.80 -0.27
C GLY A 258 -22.20 -16.34 -1.53
N GLU A 259 -23.47 -15.95 -1.37
CA GLU A 259 -24.34 -15.48 -2.45
C GLU A 259 -23.85 -14.17 -3.10
N ASP A 260 -23.04 -13.39 -2.38
CA ASP A 260 -22.53 -12.09 -2.80
C ASP A 260 -21.46 -12.19 -3.90
N ALA A 261 -20.90 -13.37 -4.15
CA ALA A 261 -19.90 -13.58 -5.19
C ALA A 261 -20.46 -13.21 -6.58
N GLU A 262 -19.63 -12.56 -7.41
CA GLU A 262 -19.98 -12.01 -8.73
C GLU A 262 -21.05 -10.90 -8.72
N GLN A 263 -21.63 -10.55 -7.56
CA GLN A 263 -22.54 -9.42 -7.44
C GLN A 263 -21.79 -8.08 -7.35
N ASN A 264 -22.53 -6.99 -7.25
CA ASN A 264 -21.94 -5.68 -7.03
C ASN A 264 -21.24 -5.63 -5.66
N SER A 265 -20.08 -4.97 -5.59
CA SER A 265 -19.30 -4.84 -4.36
C SER A 265 -19.94 -3.81 -3.42
N ASP A 266 -20.90 -4.27 -2.63
CA ASP A 266 -21.75 -3.45 -1.74
C ASP A 266 -21.28 -3.43 -0.27
N SER A 267 -20.03 -3.83 -0.02
CA SER A 267 -19.49 -3.87 1.33
C SER A 267 -19.40 -2.47 1.96
N PRO A 268 -19.59 -2.33 3.29
CA PRO A 268 -19.49 -1.04 3.97
C PRO A 268 -18.13 -0.37 3.76
N PHE A 269 -17.06 -1.17 3.76
CA PHE A 269 -15.68 -0.73 3.50
C PHE A 269 -15.30 -0.80 2.01
N GLY A 270 -16.27 -0.92 1.12
CA GLY A 270 -16.09 -0.86 -0.33
C GLY A 270 -16.50 0.50 -0.89
N TYR A 271 -17.13 0.51 -2.06
CA TYR A 271 -17.56 1.74 -2.74
C TYR A 271 -18.47 2.65 -1.90
N ARG A 272 -19.27 2.07 -0.99
CA ARG A 272 -20.19 2.83 -0.13
C ARG A 272 -19.49 3.83 0.78
N LEU A 273 -18.30 3.51 1.28
CA LEU A 273 -17.48 4.42 2.06
C LEU A 273 -16.45 5.13 1.19
N MET A 274 -15.82 4.42 0.26
CA MET A 274 -14.72 4.97 -0.53
C MET A 274 -15.17 6.13 -1.42
N ILE A 275 -16.30 6.03 -2.12
CA ILE A 275 -16.76 7.11 -3.00
C ILE A 275 -16.98 8.42 -2.21
N PRO A 276 -17.84 8.46 -1.16
CA PRO A 276 -18.05 9.71 -0.43
C PRO A 276 -16.82 10.20 0.35
N ALA A 277 -15.98 9.29 0.87
CA ALA A 277 -14.75 9.69 1.56
C ALA A 277 -13.77 10.37 0.58
N TYR A 278 -13.56 9.79 -0.60
CA TYR A 278 -12.68 10.36 -1.60
C TYR A 278 -13.20 11.67 -2.16
N THR A 279 -14.50 11.81 -2.39
CA THR A 279 -15.06 13.08 -2.87
C THR A 279 -14.86 14.19 -1.88
N VAL A 280 -15.15 13.95 -0.59
CA VAL A 280 -14.95 14.94 0.47
C VAL A 280 -13.47 15.32 0.56
N LEU A 281 -12.57 14.34 0.68
CA LEU A 281 -11.14 14.60 0.87
C LEU A 281 -10.50 15.29 -0.35
N CYS A 282 -10.83 14.88 -1.58
CA CYS A 282 -10.28 15.52 -2.77
C CYS A 282 -10.83 16.94 -2.96
N LEU A 283 -12.12 17.19 -2.73
CA LEU A 283 -12.68 18.54 -2.82
C LEU A 283 -12.11 19.46 -1.75
N PHE A 284 -11.85 18.94 -0.56
CA PHE A 284 -11.19 19.68 0.50
C PHE A 284 -9.78 20.14 0.10
N MET A 285 -9.05 19.31 -0.65
CA MET A 285 -7.68 19.62 -1.09
C MET A 285 -7.59 20.48 -2.35
N CYS A 286 -8.52 20.33 -3.28
CA CYS A 286 -8.44 20.97 -4.60
C CYS A 286 -8.78 22.47 -4.60
N GLY A 287 -9.18 23.05 -3.46
CA GLY A 287 -9.57 24.45 -3.37
C GLY A 287 -10.95 24.75 -3.97
N ASN A 288 -11.33 26.02 -3.95
CA ASN A 288 -12.62 26.50 -4.44
C ASN A 288 -12.69 26.75 -5.96
N GLU A 289 -11.71 26.29 -6.73
CA GLU A 289 -11.74 26.49 -8.18
C GLU A 289 -12.74 25.55 -8.86
N PHE A 290 -13.68 26.15 -9.59
CA PHE A 290 -14.71 25.46 -10.35
C PHE A 290 -14.22 24.26 -11.20
N PRO A 291 -13.11 24.35 -11.97
CA PRO A 291 -12.66 23.21 -12.78
C PRO A 291 -12.29 21.97 -11.95
N TYR A 292 -11.65 22.14 -10.79
CA TYR A 292 -11.30 21.00 -9.94
C TYR A 292 -12.53 20.40 -9.26
N ILE A 293 -13.48 21.23 -8.83
CA ILE A 293 -14.75 20.77 -8.27
C ILE A 293 -15.48 19.90 -9.31
N CYS A 294 -15.58 20.36 -10.55
CA CYS A 294 -16.18 19.59 -11.64
C CYS A 294 -15.44 18.26 -11.88
N MET A 295 -14.10 18.27 -11.89
CA MET A 295 -13.30 17.06 -12.10
C MET A 295 -13.56 16.01 -11.01
N VAL A 296 -13.58 16.41 -9.73
CA VAL A 296 -13.81 15.48 -8.62
C VAL A 296 -15.24 14.93 -8.63
N VAL A 297 -16.24 15.78 -8.93
CA VAL A 297 -17.64 15.33 -9.04
C VAL A 297 -17.82 14.36 -10.23
N ILE A 298 -17.20 14.64 -11.38
CA ILE A 298 -17.21 13.72 -12.53
C ILE A 298 -16.55 12.39 -12.17
N ALA A 299 -15.40 12.41 -11.49
CA ALA A 299 -14.75 11.20 -11.01
C ALA A 299 -15.65 10.39 -10.06
N ALA A 300 -16.38 11.06 -9.17
CA ALA A 300 -17.38 10.43 -8.28
C ALA A 300 -18.50 9.74 -9.06
N ILE A 301 -19.02 10.39 -10.10
CA ILE A 301 -20.04 9.84 -10.99
C ILE A 301 -19.49 8.60 -11.71
N ILE A 302 -18.28 8.67 -12.27
CA ILE A 302 -17.63 7.54 -12.94
C ILE A 302 -17.46 6.36 -11.97
N LEU A 303 -16.97 6.59 -10.76
CA LEU A 303 -16.84 5.54 -9.73
C LEU A 303 -18.20 4.95 -9.33
N THR A 304 -19.25 5.76 -9.29
CA THR A 304 -20.62 5.30 -9.00
C THR A 304 -21.19 4.47 -10.16
N ILE A 305 -20.86 4.80 -11.41
CA ILE A 305 -21.20 3.99 -12.58
C ILE A 305 -20.45 2.66 -12.53
N ILE A 306 -19.16 2.66 -12.16
CA ILE A 306 -18.37 1.44 -11.97
C ILE A 306 -18.98 0.57 -10.87
N HIS A 307 -19.40 1.17 -9.75
CA HIS A 307 -20.03 0.46 -8.64
C HIS A 307 -21.38 -0.15 -9.03
N THR A 308 -22.30 0.66 -9.58
CA THR A 308 -23.67 0.24 -9.88
C THR A 308 -23.80 -0.54 -11.19
N ARG A 309 -22.76 -0.47 -12.05
CA ARG A 309 -22.72 -1.06 -13.39
C ARG A 309 -23.86 -0.58 -14.30
N LYS A 310 -24.44 0.58 -14.00
CA LYS A 310 -25.56 1.19 -14.74
C LYS A 310 -25.24 2.65 -15.01
N PHE A 311 -25.57 3.12 -16.20
CA PHE A 311 -25.38 4.53 -16.57
C PHE A 311 -26.38 5.44 -15.85
N LEU A 312 -27.60 4.95 -15.65
CA LEU A 312 -28.63 5.61 -14.85
C LEU A 312 -28.72 4.93 -13.49
N PHE A 313 -28.22 5.59 -12.45
CA PHE A 313 -28.29 5.13 -11.07
C PHE A 313 -29.35 5.89 -10.27
N GLY A 314 -29.87 5.26 -9.23
CA GLY A 314 -31.00 5.80 -8.45
C GLY A 314 -30.66 7.12 -7.73
N TRP A 315 -31.69 7.93 -7.47
CA TRP A 315 -31.61 9.24 -6.82
C TRP A 315 -30.78 9.27 -5.52
N ARG A 316 -30.76 8.17 -4.76
CA ARG A 316 -29.97 8.04 -3.53
C ARG A 316 -28.48 8.33 -3.74
N TRP A 317 -27.91 7.87 -4.85
CA TRP A 317 -26.49 8.08 -5.14
C TRP A 317 -26.20 9.52 -5.58
N TRP A 318 -27.12 10.16 -6.30
CA TRP A 318 -27.05 11.60 -6.56
C TRP A 318 -27.06 12.40 -5.27
N ALA A 319 -27.93 12.04 -4.32
CA ALA A 319 -27.98 12.68 -3.01
C ALA A 319 -26.67 12.48 -2.22
N VAL A 320 -26.07 11.28 -2.25
CA VAL A 320 -24.77 11.02 -1.59
C VAL A 320 -23.65 11.83 -2.22
N ILE A 321 -23.56 11.88 -3.55
CA ILE A 321 -22.53 12.68 -4.25
C ILE A 321 -22.73 14.16 -3.92
N ALA A 322 -23.95 14.67 -4.02
CA ALA A 322 -24.26 16.07 -3.71
C ALA A 322 -23.93 16.41 -2.26
N ALA A 323 -24.34 15.59 -1.30
CA ALA A 323 -24.02 15.79 0.11
C ALA A 323 -22.51 15.76 0.36
N SER A 324 -21.80 14.80 -0.24
CA SER A 324 -20.34 14.71 -0.12
C SER A 324 -19.63 15.93 -0.74
N ALA A 325 -20.16 16.44 -1.85
CA ALA A 325 -19.61 17.62 -2.51
C ALA A 325 -19.82 18.88 -1.67
N VAL A 326 -21.04 19.08 -1.14
CA VAL A 326 -21.34 20.19 -0.23
C VAL A 326 -20.42 20.12 0.99
N ILE A 327 -20.27 18.96 1.63
CA ILE A 327 -19.40 18.81 2.80
C ILE A 327 -17.94 19.16 2.46
N GLY A 328 -17.42 18.65 1.34
CA GLY A 328 -16.05 18.94 0.89
C GLY A 328 -15.81 20.43 0.62
N ILE A 329 -16.72 21.07 -0.13
CA ILE A 329 -16.63 22.50 -0.45
C ILE A 329 -16.75 23.36 0.81
N THR A 330 -17.72 23.07 1.68
CA THR A 330 -17.90 23.82 2.93
C THR A 330 -16.67 23.68 3.82
N GLY A 331 -16.05 22.50 3.89
CA GLY A 331 -14.80 22.28 4.59
C GLY A 331 -13.65 23.13 4.04
N CYS A 332 -13.54 23.25 2.72
CA CYS A 332 -12.55 24.11 2.06
C CYS A 332 -12.72 25.58 2.43
N TYR A 333 -13.94 26.12 2.32
CA TYR A 333 -14.24 27.52 2.68
C TYR A 333 -13.91 27.84 4.15
N LEU A 334 -14.22 26.92 5.08
CA LEU A 334 -13.92 27.12 6.49
C LEU A 334 -12.40 27.22 6.75
N ILE A 335 -11.57 26.48 6.02
CA ILE A 335 -10.11 26.65 6.13
C ILE A 335 -9.66 27.99 5.57
N GLU A 336 -10.11 28.35 4.37
CA GLU A 336 -9.70 29.59 3.73
C GLU A 336 -10.04 30.80 4.63
N GLU A 337 -11.24 30.82 5.20
CA GLU A 337 -11.73 31.94 6.01
C GLU A 337 -11.14 31.97 7.43
N PHE A 338 -11.03 30.83 8.13
CA PHE A 338 -10.62 30.80 9.55
C PHE A 338 -9.14 30.49 9.78
N ILE A 339 -8.44 29.92 8.80
CA ILE A 339 -7.06 29.43 8.98
C ILE A 339 -6.08 30.19 8.08
N VAL A 340 -6.45 30.49 6.84
CA VAL A 340 -5.58 31.14 5.85
C VAL A 340 -5.72 32.67 5.89
N ALA A 341 -6.94 33.21 5.85
CA ALA A 341 -7.18 34.66 5.85
C ALA A 341 -6.58 35.40 7.08
N PRO A 342 -6.63 34.85 8.31
CA PRO A 342 -6.01 35.51 9.47
C PRO A 342 -4.47 35.50 9.43
N ARG A 343 -3.85 34.60 8.65
CA ARG A 343 -2.37 34.57 8.51
C ARG A 343 -1.87 35.71 7.62
N LEU A 344 -2.60 36.03 6.56
CA LEU A 344 -2.20 37.10 5.65
C LEU A 344 -2.23 38.47 6.35
N GLN A 345 -3.09 38.65 7.36
CA GLN A 345 -3.14 39.86 8.19
C GLN A 345 -1.99 39.97 9.21
N TYR A 346 -1.31 38.87 9.57
CA TYR A 346 -0.17 38.88 10.49
C TYR A 346 1.18 39.16 9.80
N TYR A 347 1.22 39.12 8.46
CA TYR A 347 2.41 39.37 7.63
C TYR A 347 2.34 40.70 6.86
N GLN A 348 1.28 41.49 7.04
CA GLN A 348 1.19 42.90 6.66
C GLN A 348 1.40 43.76 7.90
#